data_AF-A0A011PQC2-F1
#
_entry.id   AF-A0A011PQC2-F1
#
_cell.length_a   1.000
_cell.length_b   1.000
_cell.length_c   1.000
_cell.angle_alpha   90.00
_cell.angle_beta   90.00
_cell.angle_gamma   90.00
#
_symmetry.space_group_name_H-M   'P 1'
#
loop_
_entity.id
_entity.type
_entity.pdbx_description
1 polymer ?
#
loop_
_entity_poly.entity_id
_entity_poly.type
_entity_poly.pdbx_seq_one_letter_code
_entity_poly.pdbx_strand_id
1 'polypeptide(L)'
;MRSDEEVLEYAGAFLQLYREEVFHLERTCHWLGTCHWLERVGLEHANNRVVEGEESRKTLHARLLAELQDARDPWAERVAGAERNNSRRIIA
;
A
#
# COMPACT_ATOMS: atom_id res chain seq x y z
N MET A 1 -7.86 -6.56 15.09
CA MET A 1 -8.33 -5.29 14.52
C MET A 1 -9.76 -5.06 14.94
N ARG A 2 -10.03 -3.90 15.53
CA ARG A 2 -11.29 -3.51 16.17
C ARG A 2 -11.93 -2.26 15.54
N SER A 3 -11.20 -1.51 14.72
CA SER A 3 -11.68 -0.28 14.07
C SER A 3 -11.09 -0.10 12.67
N ASP A 4 -11.77 0.69 11.83
CA ASP A 4 -11.33 1.00 10.48
C ASP A 4 -10.01 1.78 10.45
N GLU A 5 -9.80 2.67 11.43
CA GLU A 5 -8.56 3.43 11.59
C GLU A 5 -7.38 2.51 11.88
N GLU A 6 -7.57 1.51 12.75
CA GLU A 6 -6.55 0.50 13.01
C GLU A 6 -6.22 -0.26 11.71
N VAL A 7 -7.22 -0.68 10.93
CA VAL A 7 -6.99 -1.36 9.64
C VAL A 7 -6.15 -0.48 8.69
N LEU A 8 -6.43 0.82 8.63
CA LEU A 8 -5.67 1.78 7.83
C LEU A 8 -4.23 1.93 8.33
N GLU A 9 -4.01 1.98 9.65
CA GLU A 9 -2.66 2.01 10.22
C GLU A 9 -1.84 0.79 9.83
N TYR A 10 -2.41 -0.42 9.95
CA TYR A 10 -1.74 -1.66 9.59
C TYR A 10 -1.45 -1.74 8.08
N ALA A 11 -2.42 -1.40 7.25
CA ALA A 11 -2.24 -1.38 5.80
C ALA A 11 -1.20 -0.34 5.37
N GLY A 12 -1.26 0.87 5.93
CA GLY A 12 -0.33 1.95 5.63
C GLY A 12 1.09 1.65 6.06
N ALA A 13 1.27 1.11 7.27
CA ALA A 13 2.60 0.70 7.74
C ALA A 13 3.23 -0.39 6.86
N PHE A 14 2.42 -1.37 6.41
CA PHE A 14 2.89 -2.41 5.49
C PHE A 14 3.29 -1.84 4.12
N LEU A 15 2.47 -0.95 3.56
CA LEU A 15 2.75 -0.32 2.26
C LEU A 15 4.02 0.54 2.30
N GLN A 16 4.25 1.26 3.40
CA GLN A 16 5.47 2.04 3.58
C GLN A 16 6.69 1.14 3.72
N LEU A 17 6.61 0.07 4.52
CA LEU A 17 7.68 -0.92 4.66
C LEU A 17 8.05 -1.52 3.30
N TYR A 18 7.05 -1.94 2.53
CA TYR A 18 7.24 -2.46 1.18
C TYR A 18 7.87 -1.41 0.26
N ARG A 19 7.43 -0.14 0.30
CA ARG A 19 8.01 0.94 -0.52
C ARG A 19 9.49 1.18 -0.24
N GLU A 20 9.92 1.05 1.01
CA GLU A 20 11.31 1.31 1.43
C GLU A 20 12.26 0.14 1.12
N GLU A 21 11.78 -1.10 1.17
CA GLU A 21 12.65 -2.29 1.13
C GLU A 21 12.74 -3.00 -0.23
N VAL A 22 11.92 -2.59 -1.20
CA VAL A 22 11.69 -3.33 -2.44
C VAL A 22 12.45 -2.73 -3.60
N PHE A 23 12.99 -3.61 -4.45
CA PHE A 23 13.64 -3.20 -5.69
C PHE A 23 12.62 -2.86 -6.77
N HIS A 24 13.03 -2.06 -7.76
CA HIS A 24 12.17 -1.72 -8.88
C HIS A 24 11.61 -2.98 -9.57
N LEU A 25 10.28 -3.06 -9.72
CA LEU A 25 9.51 -4.20 -10.28
C LEU A 25 9.48 -5.49 -9.44
N GLU A 26 9.99 -5.49 -8.22
CA GLU A 26 9.85 -6.62 -7.30
C GLU A 26 8.44 -6.66 -6.72
N ARG A 27 7.74 -7.80 -6.84
CA ARG A 27 6.35 -7.97 -6.36
C ARG A 27 6.30 -8.46 -4.91
N THR A 28 5.28 -8.04 -4.15
CA THR A 28 4.96 -8.52 -2.79
C THR A 28 4.83 -10.05 -2.75
N CYS A 29 4.11 -10.61 -3.72
CA CYS A 29 3.94 -12.05 -3.92
C CYS A 29 3.87 -12.36 -5.42
N HIS A 30 4.30 -13.56 -5.81
CA HIS A 30 4.15 -14.04 -7.19
C HIS A 30 3.24 -15.27 -7.22
N TRP A 31 2.35 -15.33 -8.21
CA TRP A 31 1.32 -16.36 -8.40
C TRP A 31 1.86 -17.80 -8.42
N LEU A 32 3.15 -17.99 -8.71
CA LEU A 32 3.80 -19.31 -8.80
C LEU A 32 4.77 -19.61 -7.64
N GLY A 33 4.45 -19.17 -6.42
CA GLY A 33 5.18 -19.60 -5.21
C GLY A 33 6.64 -19.15 -5.13
N THR A 34 7.01 -18.09 -5.84
CA THR A 34 8.33 -17.45 -5.81
C THR A 34 8.18 -16.00 -5.35
N CYS A 35 8.06 -15.83 -4.04
CA CYS A 35 7.88 -14.56 -3.35
C CYS A 35 9.19 -13.76 -3.35
N HIS A 36 9.38 -12.81 -4.27
CA HIS A 36 10.67 -12.12 -4.40
C HIS A 36 11.07 -11.32 -3.14
N TRP A 37 10.16 -10.51 -2.58
CA TRP A 37 10.45 -9.74 -1.36
C TRP A 37 10.35 -10.61 -0.09
N LEU A 38 9.27 -11.39 0.07
CA LEU A 38 9.05 -12.20 1.27
C LEU A 38 9.99 -13.40 1.40
N GLU A 39 10.53 -13.99 0.34
CA GLU A 39 11.59 -15.02 0.45
C GLU A 39 12.93 -14.41 0.87
N ARG A 40 13.22 -13.20 0.40
CA ARG A 40 14.47 -12.50 0.74
C ARG A 40 14.46 -11.97 2.16
N VAL A 41 13.37 -11.34 2.56
CA VAL A 41 13.25 -10.62 3.83
C VAL A 41 12.64 -11.50 4.92
N GLY A 42 11.87 -12.51 4.53
CA GLY A 42 11.17 -13.41 5.45
C GLY A 42 9.85 -12.80 5.93
N LEU A 43 8.86 -13.68 6.11
CA LEU A 43 7.55 -13.27 6.65
C LEU A 43 7.66 -12.75 8.09
N GLU A 44 8.59 -13.29 8.88
CA GLU A 44 8.81 -12.84 10.26
C GLU A 44 9.26 -11.37 10.34
N HIS A 45 10.05 -10.89 9.40
CA HIS A 45 10.49 -9.48 9.41
C HIS A 45 9.31 -8.53 9.22
N ALA A 46 8.42 -8.83 8.27
CA ALA A 46 7.20 -8.04 8.07
C ALA A 46 6.28 -8.11 9.30
N ASN A 47 6.18 -9.28 9.94
CA ASN A 47 5.37 -9.48 11.13
C ASN A 47 5.93 -8.67 12.33
N ASN A 48 7.24 -8.73 12.56
CA ASN A 48 7.89 -8.03 13.66
C ASN A 48 7.79 -6.51 13.50
N ARG A 49 7.89 -6.00 12.26
CA ARG A 49 7.86 -4.55 11.98
C ARG A 49 6.46 -3.93 11.99
N VAL A 50 5.42 -4.71 11.65
CA VAL A 50 4.05 -4.20 11.47
C VAL A 50 3.11 -4.67 12.58
N VAL A 51 3.18 -5.94 12.96
CA VAL A 51 2.26 -6.56 13.92
C VAL A 51 2.77 -6.47 15.35
N GLU A 52 4.03 -6.87 15.59
CA GLU A 52 4.60 -6.88 16.95
C GLU A 52 5.11 -5.50 17.38
N GLY A 53 5.66 -4.73 16.44
CA GLY A 53 6.20 -3.40 16.69
C GLY A 53 5.16 -2.28 16.58
N GLU A 54 4.48 -1.94 17.67
CA GLU A 54 3.51 -0.82 17.69
C GLU A 54 4.16 0.54 17.35
N GLU A 55 5.33 0.84 17.94
CA GLU A 55 6.07 2.08 17.64
C GLU A 55 6.56 2.13 16.19
N SER A 56 7.01 0.99 15.66
CA SER A 56 7.42 0.85 14.26
C SER A 56 6.23 1.09 13.32
N ARG A 57 5.07 0.48 13.62
CA ARG A 57 3.84 0.65 12.86
C ARG A 57 3.42 2.13 12.79
N LYS A 58 3.34 2.81 13.94
CA LYS A 58 2.96 4.23 14.01
C LYS A 58 3.93 5.12 13.24
N THR A 59 5.24 4.85 13.35
CA THR A 59 6.27 5.60 12.63
C THR A 59 6.14 5.42 11.11
N LEU A 60 5.97 4.19 10.64
CA LEU A 60 5.81 3.88 9.21
C LEU A 60 4.52 4.47 8.66
N HIS A 61 3.41 4.39 9.40
CA HIS A 61 2.14 4.99 9.01
C HIS A 61 2.23 6.52 8.93
N ALA A 62 2.86 7.17 9.91
CA ALA A 62 3.05 8.62 9.91
C ALA A 62 3.91 9.08 8.72
N ARG A 63 4.96 8.33 8.36
CA ARG A 63 5.76 8.61 7.17
C ARG A 63 4.95 8.50 5.88
N LEU A 64 4.11 7.46 5.76
CA LEU A 64 3.25 7.33 4.60
C LEU A 64 2.29 8.52 4.46
N LEU A 65 1.68 8.96 5.56
CA LEU A 65 0.79 10.11 5.56
C LEU A 65 1.52 11.41 5.17
N ALA A 66 2.75 11.59 5.65
CA ALA A 66 3.58 12.73 5.27
C ALA A 66 3.90 12.73 3.76
N GLU A 67 4.25 11.57 3.18
CA GLU A 67 4.50 11.43 1.74
C GLU A 67 3.23 11.65 0.88
N LEU A 68 2.06 11.33 1.42
CA LEU A 68 0.78 11.49 0.73
C LEU A 68 0.16 12.89 0.89
N GLN A 69 0.67 13.74 1.79
CA GLN A 69 0.06 15.03 2.11
C GLN A 69 -0.09 15.94 0.88
N ASP A 70 0.91 15.92 -0.01
CA ASP A 70 0.93 16.75 -1.22
C ASP A 70 0.45 16.00 -2.47
N ALA A 71 0.03 14.74 -2.32
CA ALA A 71 -0.39 13.92 -3.45
C ALA A 71 -1.79 14.35 -3.93
N ARG A 72 -1.85 14.99 -5.09
CA ARG A 72 -3.11 15.26 -5.78
C ARG A 72 -3.63 13.95 -6.39
N ASP A 73 -4.87 13.59 -6.06
CA ASP A 73 -5.55 12.46 -6.70
C ASP A 73 -5.68 12.72 -8.22
N PRO A 74 -4.99 11.93 -9.07
CA PRO A 74 -5.03 12.11 -10.52
C PRO A 74 -6.40 11.71 -11.12
N TRP A 75 -7.28 11.08 -10.34
CA TRP A 75 -8.61 10.66 -10.76
C TRP A 75 -9.72 11.57 -10.22
N ALA A 76 -9.40 12.56 -9.38
CA ALA A 76 -10.39 13.42 -8.75
C ALA A 76 -11.37 14.07 -9.76
N GLU A 77 -10.84 14.57 -10.88
CA GLU A 77 -11.63 15.20 -11.95
C GLU A 77 -12.52 14.19 -12.68
N ARG A 78 -12.06 12.94 -12.82
CA ARG A 78 -12.82 11.86 -13.46
C ARG A 78 -13.96 11.38 -12.56
N VAL A 79 -13.71 11.24 -11.26
CA VAL A 79 -14.72 10.86 -10.26
C VAL A 79 -15.78 11.95 -10.09
N ALA A 80 -15.38 13.22 -10.15
CA ALA A 80 -16.30 14.37 -10.10
C ALA A 80 -17.24 14.49 -11.32
N GLY A 81 -17.08 13.63 -12.33
CA GLY A 81 -18.05 13.46 -13.42
C GLY A 81 -17.64 14.03 -14.77
N ALA A 82 -16.45 14.64 -14.90
CA ALA A 82 -15.99 15.22 -16.17
C ALA A 82 -15.78 14.16 -17.27
N GLU A 83 -15.43 12.92 -16.91
CA GLU A 83 -15.19 11.79 -17.85
C GLU A 83 -16.01 10.53 -17.49
N ARG A 84 -17.22 10.69 -16.95
CA ARG A 84 -18.04 9.57 -16.40
C ARG A 84 -18.42 8.47 -17.43
N ASN A 85 -18.22 8.71 -18.73
CA ASN A 85 -18.80 7.89 -19.81
C ASN A 85 -17.78 7.24 -20.77
N ASN A 86 -16.48 7.18 -20.47
CA ASN A 86 -15.52 6.65 -21.44
C ASN A 86 -15.67 5.13 -21.68
N SER A 87 -16.05 4.36 -20.65
CA SER A 87 -16.24 2.91 -20.74
C SER A 87 -17.43 2.47 -21.60
N ARG A 88 -18.38 3.38 -21.90
CA ARG A 88 -19.55 3.09 -22.76
C ARG A 88 -19.25 3.19 -24.26
N ARG A 89 -18.13 3.80 -24.66
CA ARG A 89 -17.73 3.92 -26.08
C ARG A 89 -17.06 2.68 -26.65
N ILE A 90 -16.63 1.73 -25.82
CA ILE A 90 -15.87 0.54 -26.26
C ILE A 90 -16.80 -0.64 -26.63
N ILE A 91 -18.10 -0.54 -26.30
CA ILE A 91 -19.10 -1.62 -26.50
C ILE A 91 -20.23 -1.18 -27.45
N ALA A 92 -20.02 -0.14 -28.26
CA ALA A 92 -20.98 0.35 -29.26
C ALA A 92 -20.45 0.16 -30.68
#